data_AF-A0A395H0M4-F1
#
_entry.id   AF-A0A395H0M4-F1
#
_cell.length_a   1.000
_cell.length_b   1.000
_cell.length_c   1.000
_cell.angle_alpha   90.00
_cell.angle_beta   90.00
_cell.angle_gamma   90.00
#
_symmetry.space_group_name_H-M   'P 1'
#
loop_
_entity.id
_entity.type
_entity.pdbx_description
1 polymer ?
#
loop_
_entity_poly.entity_id
_entity_poly.type
_entity_poly.pdbx_seq_one_letter_code
_entity_poly.pdbx_strand_id
1 'polypeptide(L)'
;MAPTTQQPTKTQAFLHWTLTPLGIFTIIYGLNIIAWGGMLFLLICNAAPAMCHPSCSAENSPRQIWIEIDSQILNALFCVTGFGLAPWRIRDVHYWCRWRLAGSMTGLTRLSQTHDGWFVLDSQYPGMDMSSIDADSVELLKGCTSPTPLWKMDAVVWGNMLNTVFQVCLAVCMWAMNRFTRPSWTTGLFVCLACLVGAVAGVVVWLEKRRCRLSKVSCKLSSDSDSVEKV
;
A
#
# COMPACT_ATOMS: atom_id res chain seq x y z
N MET A 1 13.47 33.07 29.48
CA MET A 1 13.34 32.97 28.01
C MET A 1 13.06 31.51 27.69
N ALA A 2 11.80 31.14 27.46
CA ALA A 2 11.44 29.76 27.16
C ALA A 2 11.91 29.41 25.74
N PRO A 3 12.53 28.25 25.51
CA PRO A 3 12.94 27.86 24.16
C PRO A 3 11.68 27.61 23.33
N THR A 4 11.50 28.39 22.27
CA THR A 4 10.52 28.14 21.23
C THR A 4 10.93 26.88 20.49
N THR A 5 10.28 25.75 20.81
CA THR A 5 10.35 24.52 20.03
C THR A 5 9.71 24.78 18.67
N GLN A 6 10.51 25.27 17.72
CA GLN A 6 10.07 25.38 16.33
C GLN A 6 9.82 23.97 15.79
N GLN A 7 8.55 23.65 15.54
CA GLN A 7 8.23 22.39 14.89
C GLN A 7 8.85 22.35 13.50
N PRO A 8 9.52 21.25 13.12
CA PRO A 8 10.16 21.15 11.82
C PRO A 8 9.11 21.32 10.73
N THR A 9 9.44 22.12 9.71
CA THR A 9 8.60 22.24 8.51
C THR A 9 8.44 20.87 7.85
N LYS A 10 7.32 20.62 7.16
CA LYS A 10 7.08 19.34 6.45
C LYS A 10 8.25 18.95 5.55
N THR A 11 8.88 19.93 4.90
CA THR A 11 10.06 19.76 4.05
C THR A 11 11.28 19.28 4.84
N GLN A 12 11.54 19.85 6.02
CA GLN A 12 12.64 19.41 6.88
C GLN A 12 12.41 18.00 7.43
N ALA A 13 11.18 17.68 7.84
CA ALA A 13 10.83 16.32 8.28
C ALA A 13 10.99 15.29 7.14
N PHE A 14 10.60 15.66 5.92
CA PHE A 14 10.81 14.82 4.74
C PHE A 14 12.29 14.61 4.45
N LEU A 15 13.10 15.69 4.39
CA LEU A 15 14.54 15.58 4.13
C LEU A 15 15.25 14.72 5.19
N HIS A 16 14.91 14.93 6.46
CA HIS A 16 15.45 14.10 7.54
C HIS A 16 15.07 12.62 7.38
N TRP A 17 13.83 12.33 6.98
CA TRP A 17 13.42 10.95 6.65
C TRP A 17 14.18 10.41 5.42
N THR A 18 14.40 11.22 4.37
CA THR A 18 15.14 10.77 3.17
C THR A 18 16.58 10.42 3.47
N LEU A 19 17.20 11.03 4.48
CA LEU A 19 18.57 10.74 4.91
C LEU A 19 18.67 9.53 5.85
N THR A 20 17.54 8.94 6.26
CA THR A 20 17.56 7.64 6.94
C THR A 20 17.97 6.55 5.94
N PRO A 21 18.72 5.52 6.35
CA PRO A 21 19.17 4.46 5.43
C PRO A 21 17.99 3.83 4.69
N LEU A 22 16.88 3.56 5.39
CA LEU A 22 15.65 3.03 4.81
C LEU A 22 15.02 4.01 3.80
N GLY A 23 14.99 5.31 4.12
CA GLY A 23 14.50 6.36 3.23
C GLY A 23 15.29 6.42 1.91
N ILE A 24 16.63 6.43 1.99
CA ILE A 24 17.51 6.42 0.82
C ILE A 24 17.21 5.19 -0.06
N PHE A 25 17.21 3.99 0.52
CA PHE A 25 16.92 2.76 -0.24
C PHE A 25 15.54 2.80 -0.90
N THR A 26 14.52 3.32 -0.19
CA THR A 26 13.16 3.43 -0.72
C THR A 26 13.09 4.38 -1.92
N ILE A 27 13.78 5.52 -1.87
CA ILE A 27 13.80 6.50 -2.96
C ILE A 27 14.53 5.93 -4.17
N ILE A 28 15.73 5.36 -3.97
CA ILE A 28 16.50 4.73 -5.05
C ILE A 28 15.68 3.62 -5.72
N TYR A 29 15.02 2.78 -4.91
CA TYR A 29 14.16 1.72 -5.40
C TYR A 29 12.96 2.25 -6.20
N GLY A 30 12.27 3.28 -5.69
CA GLY A 30 11.16 3.92 -6.39
C GLY A 30 11.58 4.58 -7.71
N LEU A 31 12.72 5.26 -7.74
CA LEU A 31 13.30 5.83 -8.96
C LEU A 31 13.65 4.76 -9.99
N ASN A 32 14.16 3.60 -9.55
CA ASN A 32 14.41 2.48 -10.46
C ASN A 32 13.11 1.97 -11.10
N ILE A 33 12.05 1.76 -10.31
CA ILE A 33 10.74 1.36 -10.87
C ILE A 33 10.25 2.36 -11.91
N ILE A 34 10.35 3.66 -11.61
CA ILE A 34 9.89 4.71 -12.53
C ILE A 34 10.77 4.75 -13.79
N ALA A 35 12.08 4.62 -13.66
CA ALA A 35 13.01 4.66 -14.79
C ALA A 35 12.79 3.48 -15.76
N TRP A 36 12.82 2.25 -15.25
CA TRP A 36 12.60 1.05 -16.06
C TRP A 36 11.15 0.97 -16.57
N GLY A 37 10.18 1.38 -15.77
CA GLY A 37 8.76 1.46 -16.15
C GLY A 37 8.51 2.48 -17.25
N GLY A 38 9.11 3.66 -17.13
CA GLY A 38 9.05 4.71 -18.14
C GLY A 38 9.72 4.28 -19.45
N MET A 39 10.88 3.63 -19.38
CA MET A 39 11.55 3.09 -20.55
C MET A 39 10.69 2.05 -21.27
N LEU A 40 10.15 1.07 -20.54
CA LEU A 40 9.23 0.07 -21.10
C LEU A 40 8.04 0.73 -21.81
N PHE A 41 7.42 1.73 -21.17
CA PHE A 41 6.31 2.48 -21.74
C PHE A 41 6.70 3.19 -23.05
N LEU A 42 7.83 3.89 -23.08
CA LEU A 42 8.34 4.56 -24.28
C LEU A 42 8.60 3.57 -25.43
N LEU A 43 9.14 2.39 -25.13
CA LEU A 43 9.38 1.34 -26.11
C LEU A 43 8.07 0.74 -26.64
N ILE A 44 7.06 0.58 -25.80
CA ILE A 44 5.72 0.12 -26.23
C ILE A 44 5.06 1.16 -27.14
N CYS A 45 5.14 2.45 -26.78
CA CYS A 45 4.62 3.57 -27.58
C CYS A 45 5.42 3.87 -28.88
N ASN A 46 6.45 3.07 -29.19
CA ASN A 46 7.31 3.26 -30.36
C ASN A 46 8.04 4.61 -30.39
N ALA A 47 8.35 5.17 -29.22
CA ALA A 47 9.01 6.47 -29.07
C ALA A 47 10.51 6.46 -29.43
N ALA A 48 11.07 5.29 -29.77
CA ALA A 48 12.46 5.11 -30.18
C ALA A 48 12.56 4.39 -31.53
N PRO A 49 12.22 5.07 -32.65
CA PRO A 49 12.23 4.47 -33.99
C PRO A 49 13.63 4.03 -34.46
N ALA A 50 14.70 4.57 -33.88
CA ALA A 50 16.08 4.16 -34.15
C ALA A 50 16.40 2.70 -33.75
N MET A 51 15.57 2.07 -32.91
CA MET A 51 15.73 0.66 -32.52
C MET A 51 14.98 -0.33 -33.43
N CYS A 52 14.39 0.14 -34.52
CA CYS A 52 13.60 -0.64 -35.45
C CYS A 52 14.40 -1.16 -36.66
N HIS A 53 15.42 -1.97 -36.40
CA HIS A 53 16.16 -2.68 -37.45
C HIS A 53 16.16 -4.18 -37.14
N PRO A 54 15.78 -5.07 -38.09
CA PRO A 54 15.32 -4.82 -39.46
C PRO A 54 13.85 -4.34 -39.59
N SER A 55 13.00 -4.53 -38.58
CA SER A 55 11.67 -3.92 -38.50
C SER A 55 11.23 -3.76 -37.03
N CYS A 56 10.29 -2.86 -36.73
CA CYS A 56 9.81 -2.61 -35.35
C CYS A 56 9.07 -3.82 -34.72
N SER A 57 8.61 -4.77 -35.53
CA SER A 57 7.91 -5.99 -35.12
C SER A 57 8.74 -7.24 -35.28
N ALA A 58 9.99 -7.14 -35.78
CA ALA A 58 10.87 -8.28 -35.89
C ALA A 58 11.20 -8.82 -34.50
N GLU A 59 11.09 -10.13 -34.36
CA GLU A 59 11.29 -10.85 -33.10
C GLU A 59 12.67 -10.58 -32.49
N ASN A 60 13.71 -10.41 -33.31
CA ASN A 60 15.08 -10.10 -32.91
C ASN A 60 15.43 -8.61 -32.96
N SER A 61 14.46 -7.71 -33.11
CA SER A 61 14.74 -6.28 -33.08
C SER A 61 15.30 -5.83 -31.72
N PRO A 62 16.23 -4.87 -31.68
CA PRO A 62 16.73 -4.30 -30.43
C PRO A 62 15.61 -3.84 -29.49
N ARG A 63 14.52 -3.32 -30.06
CA ARG A 63 13.31 -2.93 -29.33
C ARG A 63 12.70 -4.09 -28.53
N GLN A 64 12.47 -5.25 -29.15
CA GLN A 64 11.87 -6.41 -28.48
C GLN A 64 12.80 -6.98 -27.39
N ILE A 65 14.13 -6.91 -27.62
CA ILE A 65 15.13 -7.32 -26.62
C ILE A 65 15.07 -6.41 -25.39
N TRP A 66 15.03 -5.09 -25.58
CA TRP A 66 14.93 -4.15 -24.46
C TRP A 66 13.59 -4.25 -23.73
N ILE A 67 12.47 -4.44 -24.46
CA ILE A 67 11.17 -4.71 -23.84
C ILE A 67 11.24 -5.95 -22.94
N GLU A 68 11.92 -7.02 -23.38
CA GLU A 68 12.14 -8.22 -22.56
C GLU A 68 12.93 -7.88 -21.29
N ILE A 69 14.08 -7.22 -21.44
CA ILE A 69 14.96 -6.85 -20.32
C ILE A 69 14.21 -5.98 -19.30
N ASP A 70 13.57 -4.91 -19.76
CA ASP A 70 12.82 -3.99 -18.91
C ASP A 70 11.69 -4.73 -18.17
N SER A 71 11.00 -5.63 -18.87
CA SER A 71 9.92 -6.42 -18.28
C SER A 71 10.43 -7.39 -17.19
N GLN A 72 11.61 -7.99 -17.36
CA GLN A 72 12.22 -8.87 -16.37
C GLN A 72 12.69 -8.08 -15.14
N ILE A 73 13.31 -6.91 -15.35
CA ILE A 73 13.77 -6.03 -14.27
C ILE A 73 12.56 -5.53 -13.45
N LEU A 74 11.52 -5.04 -14.12
CA LEU A 74 10.29 -4.61 -13.43
C LEU A 74 9.58 -5.75 -12.71
N ASN A 75 9.53 -6.94 -13.31
CA ASN A 75 8.98 -8.11 -12.65
C ASN A 75 9.77 -8.44 -11.37
N ALA A 76 11.10 -8.43 -11.43
CA ALA A 76 11.94 -8.67 -10.26
C ALA A 76 11.71 -7.61 -9.18
N LEU A 77 11.67 -6.33 -9.55
CA LEU A 77 11.39 -5.24 -8.63
C LEU A 77 10.03 -5.43 -7.94
N PHE A 78 8.96 -5.67 -8.69
CA PHE A 78 7.63 -5.88 -8.10
C PHE A 78 7.57 -7.13 -7.24
N CYS A 79 8.17 -8.24 -7.66
CA CYS A 79 8.22 -9.48 -6.88
C CYS A 79 8.97 -9.29 -5.55
N VAL A 80 10.06 -8.49 -5.52
CA VAL A 80 10.77 -8.19 -4.26
C VAL A 80 9.83 -7.54 -3.24
N THR A 81 8.96 -6.62 -3.67
CA THR A 81 8.02 -5.99 -2.73
C THR A 81 6.85 -6.89 -2.36
N GLY A 82 6.23 -7.63 -3.28
CA GLY A 82 5.12 -8.49 -2.88
C GLY A 82 5.52 -9.80 -2.21
N PHE A 83 6.73 -10.33 -2.44
CA PHE A 83 7.30 -11.42 -1.64
C PHE A 83 7.84 -10.92 -0.30
N GLY A 84 8.53 -9.78 -0.27
CA GLY A 84 9.01 -9.18 0.98
C GLY A 84 7.87 -8.85 1.96
N LEU A 85 6.71 -8.46 1.43
CA LEU A 85 5.50 -8.21 2.22
C LEU A 85 4.57 -9.43 2.33
N ALA A 86 4.88 -10.56 1.68
CA ALA A 86 4.03 -11.75 1.70
C ALA A 86 3.78 -12.32 3.11
N PRO A 87 4.77 -12.43 4.02
CA PRO A 87 4.53 -12.97 5.35
C PRO A 87 3.47 -12.18 6.14
N TRP A 88 3.52 -10.85 6.04
CA TRP A 88 2.55 -9.96 6.69
C TRP A 88 1.16 -10.09 6.06
N ARG A 89 1.07 -10.18 4.72
CA ARG A 89 -0.20 -10.37 3.99
C ARG A 89 -0.85 -11.73 4.32
N ILE A 90 -0.05 -12.80 4.39
CA ILE A 90 -0.53 -14.13 4.77
C ILE A 90 -1.04 -14.14 6.20
N ARG A 91 -0.32 -13.50 7.13
CA ARG A 91 -0.77 -13.35 8.52
C ARG A 91 -2.12 -12.63 8.59
N ASP A 92 -2.27 -11.54 7.84
CA ASP A 92 -3.53 -10.77 7.81
C ASP A 92 -4.69 -11.60 7.25
N VAL A 93 -4.46 -12.36 6.16
CA VAL A 93 -5.43 -13.31 5.62
C VAL A 93 -5.75 -14.43 6.61
N HIS A 94 -4.76 -14.93 7.36
CA HIS A 94 -5.00 -15.95 8.38
C HIS A 94 -5.94 -15.43 9.49
N TYR A 95 -5.72 -14.21 9.99
CA TYR A 95 -6.64 -13.60 10.96
C TYR A 95 -8.01 -13.33 10.37
N TRP A 96 -8.07 -12.92 9.09
CA TRP A 96 -9.31 -12.74 8.36
C TRP A 96 -10.09 -14.06 8.22
N CYS A 97 -9.42 -15.16 7.87
CA CYS A 97 -10.02 -16.50 7.80
C CYS A 97 -10.57 -16.93 9.16
N ARG A 98 -9.84 -16.70 10.25
CA ARG A 98 -10.34 -17.00 11.61
C ARG A 98 -11.57 -16.17 11.97
N TRP A 99 -11.65 -14.93 11.51
CA TRP A 99 -12.80 -14.08 11.73
C TRP A 99 -14.03 -14.50 10.91
N ARG A 100 -13.86 -14.70 9.59
CA ARG A 100 -14.99 -14.98 8.67
C ARG A 100 -15.42 -16.45 8.64
N LEU A 101 -14.48 -17.38 8.69
CA LEU A 101 -14.77 -18.83 8.58
C LEU A 101 -14.97 -19.49 9.93
N ALA A 102 -14.17 -19.12 10.94
CA ALA A 102 -14.28 -19.69 12.28
C ALA A 102 -15.15 -18.85 13.25
N GLY A 103 -15.71 -17.72 12.79
CA GLY A 103 -16.54 -16.83 13.61
C GLY A 103 -15.82 -16.21 14.80
N SER A 104 -14.49 -16.30 14.87
CA SER A 104 -13.70 -15.89 16.03
C SER A 104 -13.43 -14.39 15.98
N MET A 105 -14.06 -13.64 16.88
CA MET A 105 -13.85 -12.18 16.99
C MET A 105 -12.41 -11.81 17.33
N THR A 106 -11.66 -12.74 17.93
CA THR A 106 -10.22 -12.60 18.18
C THR A 106 -9.44 -12.29 16.89
N GLY A 107 -9.84 -12.84 15.74
CA GLY A 107 -9.21 -12.53 14.45
C GLY A 107 -9.41 -11.07 14.04
N LEU A 108 -10.62 -10.54 14.20
CA LEU A 108 -10.95 -9.15 13.89
C LEU A 108 -10.24 -8.18 14.83
N THR A 109 -10.17 -8.50 16.13
CA THR A 109 -9.43 -7.67 17.11
C THR A 109 -7.94 -7.61 16.79
N ARG A 110 -7.31 -8.72 16.39
CA ARG A 110 -5.90 -8.72 15.98
C ARG A 110 -5.67 -7.93 14.69
N LEU A 111 -6.59 -8.00 13.74
CA LEU A 111 -6.55 -7.18 12.53
C LEU A 111 -6.73 -5.69 12.85
N SER A 112 -7.67 -5.32 13.72
CA SER A 112 -7.89 -3.93 14.10
C SER A 112 -6.70 -3.34 14.85
N GLN A 113 -6.02 -4.13 15.68
CA GLN A 113 -4.78 -3.73 16.35
C GLN A 113 -3.64 -3.50 15.34
N THR A 114 -3.52 -4.34 14.32
CA THR A 114 -2.49 -4.22 13.28
C THR A 114 -2.72 -2.99 12.41
N HIS A 115 -3.99 -2.66 12.15
CA HIS A 115 -4.41 -1.59 11.25
C HIS A 115 -5.01 -0.38 12.00
N ASP A 116 -4.65 -0.21 13.27
CA ASP A 116 -5.17 0.81 14.19
C ASP A 116 -5.00 2.26 13.68
N GLY A 117 -4.00 2.48 12.83
CA GLY A 117 -3.71 3.77 12.23
C GLY A 117 -4.75 4.28 11.22
N TRP A 118 -5.64 3.41 10.74
CA TRP A 118 -6.69 3.79 9.78
C TRP A 118 -8.03 3.07 10.01
N PHE A 119 -8.04 1.92 10.68
CA PHE A 119 -9.24 1.12 10.92
C PHE A 119 -9.74 1.30 12.36
N VAL A 120 -10.97 1.78 12.50
CA VAL A 120 -11.62 1.94 13.80
C VAL A 120 -12.68 0.86 13.97
N LEU A 121 -12.47 -0.05 14.92
CA LEU A 121 -13.43 -1.08 15.27
C LEU A 121 -14.55 -0.48 16.12
N ASP A 122 -15.78 -0.91 15.87
CA ASP A 122 -16.95 -0.53 16.67
C ASP A 122 -16.78 -1.03 18.12
N SER A 123 -17.10 -0.16 19.09
CA SER A 123 -17.03 -0.46 20.53
C SER A 123 -18.05 -1.52 20.95
N GLN A 124 -19.07 -1.78 20.13
CA GLN A 124 -20.08 -2.81 20.38
C GLN A 124 -19.53 -4.25 20.36
N TYR A 125 -18.30 -4.49 19.88
CA TYR A 125 -17.70 -5.82 19.87
C TYR A 125 -16.86 -6.09 21.15
N PRO A 126 -17.18 -7.16 21.93
CA PRO A 126 -16.61 -7.38 23.24
C PRO A 126 -15.18 -7.94 23.12
N GLY A 127 -14.17 -7.18 23.56
CA GLY A 127 -12.79 -7.68 23.61
C GLY A 127 -11.67 -6.64 23.68
N MET A 128 -11.98 -5.35 23.74
CA MET A 128 -10.96 -4.31 23.91
C MET A 128 -10.85 -3.89 25.37
N ASP A 129 -9.95 -4.52 26.10
CA ASP A 129 -9.52 -4.06 27.43
C ASP A 129 -8.68 -2.79 27.24
N MET A 130 -9.17 -1.66 27.74
CA MET A 130 -8.61 -0.33 27.54
C MET A 130 -8.24 0.27 28.89
N SER A 131 -7.24 -0.31 29.54
CA SER A 131 -6.93 -0.05 30.94
C SER A 131 -5.73 0.88 31.19
N SER A 132 -5.20 1.58 30.17
CA SER A 132 -3.97 2.38 30.32
C SER A 132 -3.99 3.81 29.75
N ILE A 133 -5.16 4.36 29.42
CA ILE A 133 -5.32 5.78 29.05
C ILE A 133 -6.54 6.30 29.82
N ASP A 134 -6.49 7.54 30.32
CA ASP A 134 -7.62 8.19 31.00
C ASP A 134 -8.90 7.96 30.21
N ALA A 135 -9.84 7.24 30.84
CA ALA A 135 -11.06 6.74 30.21
C ALA A 135 -11.82 7.87 29.49
N ASP A 136 -11.83 9.06 30.07
CA ASP A 136 -12.50 10.26 29.55
C ASP A 136 -11.91 10.75 28.21
N SER A 137 -10.58 10.72 28.06
CA SER A 137 -9.91 11.12 26.81
C SER A 137 -10.08 10.08 25.70
N VAL A 138 -10.11 8.79 26.06
CA VAL A 138 -10.36 7.69 25.14
C VAL A 138 -11.81 7.71 24.67
N GLU A 139 -12.75 7.95 25.58
CA GLU A 139 -14.18 7.98 25.29
C GLU A 139 -14.53 9.19 24.42
N LEU A 140 -13.91 10.35 24.66
CA LEU A 140 -14.05 11.52 23.79
C LEU A 140 -13.48 11.26 22.38
N LEU A 141 -12.28 10.68 22.27
CA LEU A 141 -11.67 10.37 20.97
C LEU A 141 -12.37 9.22 20.21
N LYS A 142 -12.90 8.23 20.93
CA LYS A 142 -13.70 7.12 20.35
C LYS A 142 -15.10 7.59 19.95
N GLY A 143 -15.73 8.47 20.73
CA GLY A 143 -17.02 9.07 20.38
C GLY A 143 -16.94 9.97 19.15
N CYS A 144 -15.79 10.62 18.93
CA CYS A 144 -15.57 11.51 17.79
C CYS A 144 -15.27 10.81 16.45
N THR A 145 -14.98 9.50 16.44
CA THR A 145 -14.64 8.78 15.20
C THR A 145 -15.60 7.63 14.94
N SER A 146 -16.47 7.79 13.94
CA SER A 146 -17.41 6.75 13.55
C SER A 146 -16.69 5.44 13.19
N PRO A 147 -17.25 4.27 13.53
CA PRO A 147 -16.67 2.97 13.19
C PRO A 147 -16.43 2.83 11.69
N THR A 148 -15.32 2.20 11.32
CA THR A 148 -15.02 1.89 9.92
C THR A 148 -15.84 0.66 9.50
N PRO A 149 -16.55 0.72 8.36
CA PRO A 149 -17.32 -0.44 7.91
C PRO A 149 -16.39 -1.62 7.60
N LEU A 150 -16.80 -2.81 8.04
CA LEU A 150 -16.01 -4.04 8.01
C LEU A 150 -15.55 -4.44 6.60
N TRP A 151 -16.36 -4.16 5.57
CA TRP A 151 -16.03 -4.45 4.17
C TRP A 151 -14.72 -3.80 3.70
N LYS A 152 -14.33 -2.66 4.29
CA LYS A 152 -13.06 -1.99 3.95
C LYS A 152 -11.86 -2.80 4.42
N MET A 153 -11.97 -3.48 5.57
CA MET A 153 -10.96 -4.43 6.02
C MET A 153 -10.88 -5.62 5.06
N ASP A 154 -12.03 -6.18 4.66
CA ASP A 154 -12.07 -7.28 3.67
C ASP A 154 -11.38 -6.86 2.35
N ALA A 155 -11.72 -5.67 1.83
CA ALA A 155 -11.16 -5.15 0.58
C ALA A 155 -9.64 -4.92 0.66
N VAL A 156 -9.12 -4.42 1.78
CA VAL A 156 -7.68 -4.18 1.97
C VAL A 156 -6.92 -5.49 2.11
N VAL A 157 -7.41 -6.43 2.93
CA VAL A 157 -6.77 -7.74 3.14
C VAL A 157 -6.73 -8.52 1.83
N TRP A 158 -7.87 -8.64 1.14
CA TRP A 158 -7.93 -9.34 -0.14
C TRP A 158 -7.20 -8.61 -1.26
N GLY A 159 -7.29 -7.28 -1.35
CA GLY A 159 -6.56 -6.51 -2.35
C GLY A 159 -5.05 -6.68 -2.23
N ASN A 160 -4.53 -6.66 -0.99
CA ASN A 160 -3.11 -6.91 -0.73
C ASN A 160 -2.70 -8.36 -1.04
N MET A 161 -3.55 -9.34 -0.70
CA MET A 161 -3.27 -10.74 -1.00
C MET A 161 -3.29 -11.01 -2.52
N LEU A 162 -4.29 -10.48 -3.24
CA LEU A 162 -4.39 -10.59 -4.70
C LEU A 162 -3.19 -9.95 -5.38
N ASN A 163 -2.66 -8.83 -4.87
CA ASN A 163 -1.42 -8.26 -5.37
C ASN A 163 -0.27 -9.28 -5.29
N THR A 164 -0.08 -9.96 -4.16
CA THR A 164 0.95 -11.02 -4.04
C THR A 164 0.66 -12.20 -4.96
N VAL A 165 -0.61 -12.65 -5.08
CA VAL A 165 -0.99 -13.76 -5.97
C VAL A 165 -0.67 -13.42 -7.43
N PHE A 166 -1.03 -12.23 -7.91
CA PHE A 166 -0.72 -11.81 -9.28
C PHE A 166 0.78 -11.72 -9.53
N GLN A 167 1.57 -11.33 -8.53
CA GLN A 167 3.03 -11.35 -8.64
C GLN A 167 3.61 -12.78 -8.66
N VAL A 168 3.05 -13.71 -7.90
CA VAL A 168 3.43 -15.14 -8.01
C VAL A 168 3.09 -15.67 -9.41
N CYS A 169 1.89 -15.39 -9.93
CA CYS A 169 1.50 -15.77 -11.28
C CYS A 169 2.46 -15.19 -12.33
N LEU A 170 2.82 -13.90 -12.21
CA LEU A 170 3.83 -13.28 -13.06
C LEU A 170 5.18 -13.97 -13.01
N ALA A 171 5.70 -14.22 -11.81
CA ALA A 171 6.98 -14.88 -11.63
C ALA A 171 6.98 -16.28 -12.27
N VAL A 172 5.91 -17.05 -12.05
CA VAL A 172 5.74 -18.37 -12.67
C VAL A 172 5.67 -18.26 -14.18
N CYS A 173 4.89 -17.32 -14.73
CA CYS A 173 4.81 -17.11 -16.18
C CYS A 173 6.16 -16.73 -16.79
N MET A 174 6.95 -15.90 -16.11
CA MET A 174 8.27 -15.47 -16.58
C MET A 174 9.32 -16.58 -16.50
N TRP A 175 9.23 -17.47 -15.51
CA TRP A 175 10.17 -18.57 -15.31
C TRP A 175 9.81 -19.82 -16.12
N ALA A 176 8.52 -20.09 -16.34
CA ALA A 176 8.06 -21.30 -17.02
C ALA A 176 8.02 -21.16 -18.54
N MET A 177 7.87 -19.94 -19.08
CA MET A 177 7.77 -19.71 -20.52
C MET A 177 9.02 -19.07 -21.11
N ASN A 178 9.50 -19.63 -22.22
CA ASN A 178 10.53 -18.98 -23.03
C ASN A 178 9.96 -17.76 -23.76
N ARG A 179 10.82 -16.77 -24.03
CA ARG A 179 10.51 -15.52 -24.76
C ARG A 179 9.60 -15.71 -25.98
N PHE A 180 9.85 -16.77 -26.76
CA PHE A 180 9.16 -17.03 -28.03
C PHE A 180 7.77 -17.66 -27.85
N THR A 181 7.53 -18.29 -26.71
CA THR A 181 6.24 -18.95 -26.38
C THR A 181 5.35 -18.09 -25.49
N ARG A 182 5.87 -16.96 -24.97
CA ARG A 182 5.15 -16.11 -24.02
C ARG A 182 4.26 -15.13 -24.77
N PRO A 183 2.93 -15.16 -24.57
CA PRO A 183 2.05 -14.15 -25.17
C PRO A 183 2.42 -12.77 -24.61
N SER A 184 2.66 -11.81 -25.50
CA SER A 184 3.14 -10.45 -25.16
C SER A 184 2.21 -9.70 -24.20
N TRP A 185 0.91 -10.05 -24.17
CA TRP A 185 -0.06 -9.47 -23.24
C TRP A 185 0.09 -9.92 -21.78
N THR A 186 0.73 -11.07 -21.51
CA THR A 186 0.53 -11.80 -20.24
C THR A 186 1.17 -11.03 -19.10
N THR A 187 2.42 -10.61 -19.33
CA THR A 187 3.18 -9.81 -18.39
C THR A 187 2.49 -8.47 -18.12
N GLY A 188 2.06 -7.77 -19.18
CA GLY A 188 1.36 -6.49 -19.03
C GLY A 188 0.07 -6.63 -18.23
N LEU A 189 -0.75 -7.63 -18.55
CA LEU A 189 -2.04 -7.87 -17.90
C LEU A 189 -1.89 -8.09 -16.40
N PHE A 190 -1.03 -9.01 -15.98
CA PHE A 190 -0.91 -9.29 -14.55
C PHE A 190 -0.23 -8.14 -13.79
N VAL A 191 0.72 -7.42 -14.42
CA VAL A 191 1.32 -6.22 -13.80
C VAL A 191 0.24 -5.16 -13.58
N CYS A 192 -0.57 -4.88 -14.61
CA CYS A 192 -1.69 -3.93 -14.49
C CYS A 192 -2.68 -4.35 -13.41
N LEU A 193 -3.05 -5.64 -13.33
CA LEU A 193 -3.95 -6.16 -12.30
C LEU A 193 -3.35 -6.04 -10.90
N ALA A 194 -2.09 -6.42 -10.71
CA ALA A 194 -1.38 -6.32 -9.44
C ALA A 194 -1.31 -4.87 -8.94
N CYS A 195 -0.97 -3.94 -9.84
CA CYS A 195 -0.94 -2.50 -9.55
C CYS A 195 -2.33 -1.97 -9.22
N LEU A 196 -3.37 -2.36 -9.97
CA LEU A 196 -4.74 -1.91 -9.76
C LEU A 196 -5.27 -2.33 -8.39
N VAL A 197 -5.16 -3.62 -8.03
CA VAL A 197 -5.66 -4.10 -6.73
C VAL A 197 -4.86 -3.50 -5.57
N GLY A 198 -3.55 -3.31 -5.73
CA GLY A 198 -2.72 -2.60 -4.76
C GLY A 198 -3.09 -1.13 -4.60
N ALA A 199 -3.37 -0.43 -5.70
CA ALA A 199 -3.81 0.96 -5.69
C ALA A 199 -5.16 1.12 -5.00
N VAL A 200 -6.13 0.26 -5.29
CA VAL A 200 -7.45 0.28 -4.62
C VAL A 200 -7.30 0.09 -3.12
N ALA A 201 -6.53 -0.90 -2.66
CA ALA A 201 -6.26 -1.11 -1.24
C ALA A 201 -5.61 0.13 -0.60
N GLY A 202 -4.61 0.72 -1.27
CA GLY A 202 -3.94 1.94 -0.81
C GLY A 202 -4.87 3.16 -0.71
N VAL A 203 -5.77 3.33 -1.68
CA VAL A 203 -6.76 4.43 -1.70
C VAL A 203 -7.75 4.28 -0.54
N VAL A 204 -8.25 3.07 -0.27
CA VAL A 204 -9.15 2.81 0.86
C VAL A 204 -8.46 3.18 2.18
N VAL A 205 -7.24 2.69 2.40
CA VAL A 205 -6.45 3.01 3.60
C VAL A 205 -6.21 4.52 3.73
N TRP A 206 -5.87 5.20 2.63
CA TRP A 206 -5.61 6.64 2.64
C TRP A 206 -6.86 7.47 2.97
N LEU A 207 -8.00 7.14 2.37
CA LEU A 207 -9.28 7.82 2.63
C LEU A 207 -9.69 7.66 4.10
N GLU A 208 -9.57 6.45 4.64
CA GLU A 208 -9.90 6.17 6.04
C GLU A 208 -8.94 6.85 7.01
N LYS A 209 -7.64 6.82 6.73
CA LYS A 209 -6.63 7.54 7.52
C LYS A 209 -6.88 9.05 7.52
N ARG A 210 -7.30 9.61 6.37
CA ARG A 210 -7.69 11.02 6.26
C ARG A 210 -8.96 11.31 7.07
N ARG A 211 -9.98 10.45 7.01
CA ARG A 211 -11.19 10.58 7.84
C ARG A 211 -10.84 10.61 9.33
N CYS A 212 -10.08 9.63 9.80
CA CYS A 212 -9.70 9.53 11.21
C CYS A 212 -8.91 10.76 11.69
N ARG A 213 -8.01 11.29 10.86
CA ARG A 213 -7.27 12.52 11.18
C ARG A 213 -8.19 13.74 11.29
N LEU A 214 -9.14 13.89 10.35
CA LEU A 214 -10.09 15.02 10.37
C LEU A 214 -11.02 14.96 11.58
N SER A 215 -11.55 13.77 11.91
CA SER A 215 -12.37 13.56 13.11
C SER A 215 -11.64 13.97 14.39
N LYS A 216 -10.37 13.58 14.56
CA LYS A 216 -9.56 13.96 15.72
C LYS A 216 -9.34 15.46 15.84
N VAL A 217 -9.11 16.15 14.72
CA VAL A 217 -8.95 17.62 14.70
C VAL A 217 -10.25 18.32 15.08
N SER A 218 -11.39 17.90 14.51
CA SER A 218 -12.70 18.47 14.83
C SER A 218 -13.07 18.29 16.30
N CYS A 219 -12.79 17.11 16.86
CA CYS A 219 -13.02 16.80 18.27
C CYS A 219 -12.22 17.72 19.20
N LYS A 220 -10.94 17.94 18.86
CA LYS A 220 -10.05 18.79 19.64
C LYS A 220 -10.54 20.24 19.67
N LEU A 221 -11.01 20.77 18.53
CA LEU A 221 -11.59 22.11 18.43
C LEU A 221 -12.88 22.26 19.24
N SER A 222 -13.75 21.24 19.25
CA SER A 222 -14.98 21.25 20.06
C SER A 222 -14.65 21.31 21.55
N SER A 223 -13.73 20.45 22.02
CA SER A 223 -13.32 20.40 23.42
C SER A 223 -12.65 21.70 23.89
N ASP A 224 -11.84 22.34 23.04
CA ASP A 224 -11.21 23.62 23.35
C ASP A 224 -12.26 24.76 23.42
N SER A 225 -13.32 24.69 22.60
CA SER A 225 -14.44 25.66 22.62
C SER A 225 -15.30 25.53 23.88
N ASP A 226 -15.68 24.31 24.26
CA ASP A 226 -16.46 24.04 25.49
C ASP A 226 -15.70 24.44 26.77
N SER A 227 -14.38 24.38 26.73
CA SER A 227 -13.52 24.80 27.84
C SER A 227 -13.47 26.32 28.01
N VAL A 228 -13.66 27.08 26.93
CA VAL A 228 -13.69 28.55 26.94
C VAL A 228 -15.05 29.07 27.42
N GLU A 229 -16.16 28.41 27.06
CA GLU A 229 -17.51 28.83 27.45
C GLU A 229 -17.83 28.59 28.94
N LYS A 230 -17.05 27.73 29.61
CA LYS A 230 -17.20 27.44 31.06
C LYS A 230 -16.41 28.37 31.99
N VAL A 231 -15.70 29.36 31.46
CA VAL A 231 -14.89 30.36 32.21
C VAL A 231 -15.58 31.72 32.16
#